data_AF-A0A7Y0AHW0-F1
#
_entry.id   AF-A0A7Y0AHW0-F1
#
_cell.length_a   1.000
_cell.length_b   1.000
_cell.length_c   1.000
_cell.angle_alpha   90.00
_cell.angle_beta   90.00
_cell.angle_gamma   90.00
#
_symmetry.space_group_name_H-M   'P 1'
#
loop_
_entity.id
_entity.type
_entity.pdbx_description
1 polymer ?
#
loop_
_entity_poly.entity_id
_entity_poly.type
_entity_poly.pdbx_seq_one_letter_code
_entity_poly.pdbx_strand_id
1 'polypeptide(L)'
;MTPDAISFERLQTAVDAAGVGTWDYDLLADTLTWSNRCKEIFGLPPTAHVTYDDFLALLYPPDRPATEAAVAAAYDPAGPGTYDIEYRTYAPATGQILLWARATGRAFFDAGRTKAQRFIGTITDITPQKNMQEQLQEAYRELEQKVIFRNLELEREVQQLRAQVRAQNS
;
A
#
# COMPACT_ATOMS: atom_id res chain seq x y z
N MET A 1 -25.67 28.83 -8.35
CA MET A 1 -24.59 27.82 -8.26
C MET A 1 -24.90 26.71 -9.25
N THR A 2 -23.95 26.38 -10.12
CA THR A 2 -24.14 25.39 -11.19
C THR A 2 -24.07 23.95 -10.65
N PRO A 3 -24.69 22.97 -11.32
CA PRO A 3 -24.65 21.54 -10.93
C PRO A 3 -23.23 20.98 -10.78
N ASP A 4 -22.26 21.52 -11.50
CA ASP A 4 -20.85 21.11 -11.46
C ASP A 4 -20.17 21.45 -10.12
N ALA A 5 -20.55 22.56 -9.47
CA ALA A 5 -19.96 22.98 -8.21
C ALA A 5 -20.40 22.08 -7.04
N ILE A 6 -21.65 21.62 -7.05
CA ILE A 6 -22.20 20.69 -6.04
C ILE A 6 -21.57 19.29 -6.21
N SER A 7 -21.33 18.89 -7.46
CA SER A 7 -20.65 17.62 -7.77
C SER A 7 -19.19 17.64 -7.28
N PHE A 8 -18.49 18.76 -7.49
CA PHE A 8 -17.11 18.93 -7.03
C PHE A 8 -17.01 18.93 -5.50
N GLU A 9 -17.88 19.67 -4.80
CA GLU A 9 -17.88 19.73 -3.33
C GLU A 9 -18.19 18.36 -2.70
N ARG A 10 -19.11 17.60 -3.28
CA ARG A 10 -19.41 16.22 -2.84
C ARG A 10 -18.26 15.27 -3.09
N LEU A 11 -17.57 15.38 -4.21
CA LEU A 11 -16.39 14.57 -4.51
C LEU A 11 -15.25 14.90 -3.54
N GLN A 12 -14.99 16.17 -3.29
CA GLN A 12 -13.97 16.60 -2.34
C GLN A 12 -14.28 16.08 -0.93
N THR A 13 -15.54 16.22 -0.49
CA THR A 13 -16.00 15.70 0.80
C THR A 13 -15.85 14.18 0.89
N ALA A 14 -16.15 13.44 -0.19
CA ALA A 14 -16.00 11.99 -0.21
C ALA A 14 -14.53 11.55 -0.13
N VAL A 15 -13.62 12.25 -0.81
CA VAL A 15 -12.17 12.01 -0.76
C VAL A 15 -11.63 12.27 0.65
N ASP A 16 -12.03 13.40 1.25
CA ASP A 16 -11.61 13.78 2.59
C ASP A 16 -12.15 12.78 3.64
N ALA A 17 -13.43 12.39 3.54
CA ALA A 17 -14.04 11.40 4.43
C ALA A 17 -13.44 10.00 4.29
N ALA A 18 -12.97 9.62 3.10
CA ALA A 18 -12.27 8.37 2.86
C ALA A 18 -10.81 8.38 3.39
N GLY A 19 -10.31 9.53 3.85
CA GLY A 19 -8.92 9.67 4.33
C GLY A 19 -7.88 9.51 3.21
N VAL A 20 -8.29 9.71 1.95
CA VAL A 20 -7.47 9.49 0.76
C VAL A 20 -6.70 10.75 0.41
N GLY A 21 -5.38 10.61 0.24
CA GLY A 21 -4.54 11.67 -0.32
C GLY A 21 -4.64 11.69 -1.84
N THR A 22 -4.40 12.85 -2.46
CA THR A 22 -4.34 13.00 -3.91
C THR A 22 -3.01 13.62 -4.31
N TRP A 23 -2.56 13.25 -5.51
CA TRP A 23 -1.37 13.82 -6.13
C TRP A 23 -1.64 14.04 -7.62
N ASP A 24 -1.02 15.08 -8.15
CA ASP A 24 -1.17 15.53 -9.52
C ASP A 24 0.18 16.04 -10.02
N TYR A 25 0.75 15.32 -10.98
CA TYR A 25 1.98 15.69 -11.62
C TYR A 25 1.68 16.21 -13.03
N ASP A 26 1.82 17.51 -13.20
CA ASP A 26 1.89 18.13 -14.53
C ASP A 26 3.29 17.89 -15.10
N LEU A 27 3.40 16.99 -16.09
CA LEU A 27 4.67 16.61 -16.71
C LEU A 27 5.16 17.65 -17.73
N LEU A 28 4.29 18.58 -18.14
CA LEU A 28 4.67 19.67 -19.04
C LEU A 28 5.25 20.84 -18.26
N ALA A 29 4.63 21.15 -17.11
CA ALA A 29 5.08 22.21 -16.20
C ALA A 29 6.09 21.73 -15.14
N ASP A 30 6.39 20.43 -15.12
CA ASP A 30 7.22 19.78 -14.10
C ASP A 30 6.79 20.14 -12.66
N THR A 31 5.48 20.10 -12.43
CA THR A 31 4.87 20.56 -11.17
C THR A 31 4.12 19.41 -10.52
N LEU A 32 4.63 18.96 -9.37
CA LEU A 32 3.99 17.94 -8.53
C LEU A 32 3.20 18.61 -7.40
N THR A 33 1.88 18.43 -7.44
CA THR A 33 0.95 18.98 -6.45
C THR A 33 0.40 17.86 -5.58
N TRP A 34 0.58 17.97 -4.27
CA TRP A 34 0.05 17.02 -3.28
C TRP A 34 -1.04 17.68 -2.44
N SER A 35 -2.11 16.94 -2.16
CA SER A 35 -3.07 17.35 -1.15
C SER A 35 -2.45 17.35 0.24
N ASN A 36 -3.09 18.06 1.18
CA ASN A 36 -2.67 18.06 2.59
C ASN A 36 -2.60 16.62 3.13
N ARG A 37 -3.59 15.79 2.79
CA ARG A 37 -3.61 14.39 3.21
C ARG A 37 -2.46 13.57 2.63
N CYS A 38 -2.08 13.81 1.38
CA CYS A 38 -0.88 13.18 0.81
C CYS A 38 0.38 13.58 1.60
N LYS A 39 0.55 14.88 1.89
CA LYS A 39 1.69 15.37 2.71
C LYS A 39 1.71 14.74 4.11
N GLU A 40 0.56 14.62 4.77
CA GLU A 40 0.44 13.94 6.07
C GLU A 40 0.91 12.48 6.02
N ILE A 41 0.54 11.74 4.98
CA ILE A 41 0.95 10.33 4.77
C ILE A 41 2.49 10.21 4.65
N PHE A 42 3.13 11.23 4.11
CA PHE A 42 4.59 11.34 4.04
C PHE A 42 5.23 12.02 5.27
N GLY A 43 4.44 12.39 6.29
CA GLY A 43 4.93 13.07 7.50
C GLY A 43 5.39 14.51 7.26
N LEU A 44 4.90 15.16 6.21
CA LEU A 44 5.27 16.52 5.83
C LEU A 44 4.26 17.56 6.31
N PRO A 45 4.69 18.81 6.56
CA PRO A 45 3.76 19.90 6.86
C PRO A 45 2.92 20.26 5.61
N PRO A 46 1.68 20.78 5.77
CA PRO A 46 0.80 21.17 4.66
C PRO A 46 1.42 22.20 3.70
N THR A 47 2.35 23.01 4.18
CA THR A 47 3.07 24.04 3.40
C THR A 47 4.28 23.51 2.64
N ALA A 48 4.66 22.24 2.81
CA ALA A 48 5.78 21.66 2.09
C ALA A 48 5.54 21.68 0.58
N HIS A 49 6.58 22.05 -0.17
CA HIS A 49 6.65 21.83 -1.61
C HIS A 49 7.45 20.54 -1.83
N VAL A 50 6.98 19.71 -2.76
CA VAL A 50 7.55 18.39 -3.01
C VAL A 50 7.79 18.24 -4.49
N THR A 51 9.05 18.04 -4.87
CA THR A 51 9.43 17.67 -6.24
C THR A 51 9.34 16.15 -6.43
N TYR A 52 9.47 15.68 -7.67
CA TYR A 52 9.55 14.24 -7.93
C TYR A 52 10.76 13.59 -7.25
N ASP A 53 11.90 14.29 -7.19
CA ASP A 53 13.11 13.81 -6.52
C ASP A 53 12.92 13.74 -4.99
N ASP A 54 12.24 14.74 -4.41
CA ASP A 54 11.86 14.71 -2.99
C ASP A 54 10.94 13.53 -2.69
N PHE A 55 9.97 13.26 -3.56
CA PHE A 55 9.10 12.09 -3.45
C PHE A 55 9.93 10.79 -3.38
N LEU A 56 10.87 10.58 -4.29
CA LEU A 56 11.73 9.40 -4.28
C LEU A 56 12.61 9.33 -3.03
N ALA A 57 13.09 10.47 -2.53
CA ALA A 57 13.88 10.54 -1.30
C ALA A 57 13.06 10.14 -0.05
N LEU A 58 11.75 10.42 -0.06
CA LEU A 58 10.79 10.08 1.01
C LEU A 58 10.29 8.63 0.94
N LEU A 59 10.72 7.85 -0.05
CA LEU A 59 10.49 6.42 -0.10
C LEU A 59 11.59 5.66 0.65
N TYR A 60 11.19 4.57 1.30
CA TYR A 60 12.13 3.63 1.88
C TYR A 60 13.09 3.12 0.79
N PRO A 61 14.43 3.18 0.97
CA PRO A 61 15.37 2.99 -0.13
C PRO A 61 15.20 1.69 -0.94
N PRO A 62 14.91 0.52 -0.32
CA PRO A 62 14.60 -0.71 -1.05
C PRO A 62 13.37 -0.65 -1.96
N ASP A 63 12.40 0.23 -1.70
CA ASP A 63 11.16 0.31 -2.47
C ASP A 63 11.28 1.28 -3.68
N ARG A 64 12.35 2.09 -3.73
CA ARG A 64 12.57 3.09 -4.79
C ARG A 64 12.66 2.49 -6.19
N PRO A 65 13.47 1.45 -6.47
CA PRO A 65 13.62 0.95 -7.84
C PRO A 65 12.32 0.41 -8.42
N ALA A 66 11.52 -0.29 -7.60
CA ALA A 66 10.21 -0.79 -8.01
C ALA A 66 9.24 0.36 -8.29
N THR A 67 9.29 1.42 -7.49
CA THR A 67 8.45 2.60 -7.65
C THR A 67 8.80 3.37 -8.92
N GLU A 68 10.08 3.62 -9.17
CA GLU A 68 10.56 4.26 -10.41
C GLU A 68 10.15 3.46 -11.64
N ALA A 69 10.29 2.13 -11.61
CA ALA A 69 9.89 1.26 -12.71
C ALA A 69 8.37 1.34 -12.98
N ALA A 70 7.55 1.38 -11.92
CA ALA A 70 6.11 1.51 -12.06
C ALA A 70 5.69 2.89 -12.61
N VAL A 71 6.35 3.97 -12.20
CA VAL A 71 6.14 5.30 -12.76
C VAL A 71 6.54 5.32 -14.24
N ALA A 72 7.71 4.78 -14.59
CA ALA A 72 8.17 4.71 -15.97
C ALA A 72 7.21 3.90 -16.86
N ALA A 73 6.71 2.76 -16.37
CA ALA A 73 5.73 1.96 -17.09
C ALA A 73 4.38 2.69 -17.27
N ALA A 74 3.99 3.54 -16.32
CA ALA A 74 2.80 4.38 -16.47
C ALA A 74 3.02 5.50 -17.51
N TYR A 75 4.24 6.02 -17.65
CA TYR A 75 4.59 7.05 -18.64
C TYR A 75 4.79 6.51 -20.05
N ASP A 76 5.08 5.22 -20.20
CA ASP A 76 5.33 4.61 -21.49
C ASP A 76 4.06 4.68 -22.38
N PRO A 77 4.14 5.30 -23.58
CA PRO A 77 3.13 5.22 -24.63
C PRO A 77 2.58 3.81 -24.90
N ALA A 78 3.46 2.80 -24.90
CA ALA A 78 3.13 1.40 -25.09
C ALA A 78 2.68 0.71 -23.80
N GLY A 79 2.88 1.37 -22.66
CA GLY A 79 2.50 0.89 -21.34
C GLY A 79 1.00 1.03 -21.06
N PRO A 80 0.54 0.52 -19.91
CA PRO A 80 -0.87 0.51 -19.55
C PRO A 80 -1.41 1.92 -19.25
N GLY A 81 -0.54 2.89 -18.94
CA GLY A 81 -0.94 4.21 -18.47
C GLY A 81 -1.58 4.20 -17.08
N THR A 82 -1.58 3.07 -16.38
CA THR A 82 -2.09 2.92 -15.02
C THR A 82 -0.95 2.66 -14.05
N TYR A 83 -1.13 3.11 -12.81
CA TYR A 83 -0.19 2.96 -11.72
C TYR A 83 -0.93 2.36 -10.53
N ASP A 84 -0.36 1.33 -9.92
CA ASP A 84 -0.85 0.70 -8.70
C ASP A 84 0.34 0.04 -8.01
N ILE A 85 0.76 0.61 -6.88
CA ILE A 85 1.92 0.14 -6.15
C ILE A 85 1.75 0.36 -4.65
N GLU A 86 2.38 -0.50 -3.87
CA GLU A 86 2.53 -0.35 -2.43
C GLU A 86 4.00 -0.08 -2.10
N TYR A 87 4.26 0.91 -1.26
CA TYR A 87 5.60 1.25 -0.80
C TYR A 87 5.55 1.77 0.64
N ARG A 88 6.72 1.78 1.29
CA ARG A 88 6.87 2.38 2.62
C ARG A 88 7.35 3.81 2.51
N THR A 89 6.67 4.71 3.21
CA THR A 89 7.15 6.08 3.39
C THR A 89 8.24 6.11 4.46
N TYR A 90 9.15 7.06 4.32
CA TYR A 90 10.40 7.09 5.05
C TYR A 90 10.73 8.53 5.44
N ALA A 91 11.12 8.72 6.70
CA ALA A 91 11.63 10.00 7.20
C ALA A 91 13.16 10.01 7.10
N PRO A 92 13.76 10.73 6.13
CA PRO A 92 15.21 10.68 5.93
C PRO A 92 15.99 11.25 7.11
N ALA A 93 15.41 12.22 7.83
CA ALA A 93 16.03 12.86 8.98
C ALA A 93 16.24 11.91 10.18
N THR A 94 15.34 10.94 10.36
CA THR A 94 15.40 9.99 11.49
C THR A 94 15.82 8.59 11.06
N GLY A 95 15.78 8.30 9.76
CA GLY A 95 16.05 6.97 9.23
C GLY A 95 14.94 5.96 9.48
N GLN A 96 13.72 6.41 9.77
CA GLN A 96 12.62 5.55 10.17
C GLN A 96 11.58 5.39 9.05
N ILE A 97 11.06 4.17 8.93
CA ILE A 97 9.85 3.89 8.16
C ILE A 97 8.67 4.49 8.93
N LEU A 98 7.83 5.25 8.26
CA LEU A 98 6.66 5.88 8.87
C LEU A 98 5.43 4.97 8.75
N LEU A 99 5.03 4.65 7.52
CA LEU A 99 3.84 3.85 7.24
C LEU A 99 3.96 3.08 5.92
N TRP A 100 3.05 2.15 5.69
CA TRP A 100 2.79 1.56 4.38
C TRP A 100 1.74 2.39 3.64
N ALA A 101 2.01 2.74 2.38
CA ALA A 101 1.07 3.43 1.52
C ALA A 101 0.81 2.63 0.25
N ARG A 102 -0.42 2.68 -0.24
CA ARG A 102 -0.78 2.28 -1.60
C ARG A 102 -1.05 3.53 -2.42
N ALA A 103 -0.41 3.64 -3.57
CA ALA A 103 -0.65 4.70 -4.52
C ALA A 103 -1.20 4.13 -5.83
N THR A 104 -2.31 4.70 -6.29
CA THR A 104 -2.94 4.34 -7.57
C THR A 104 -3.11 5.56 -8.43
N GLY A 105 -2.95 5.44 -9.74
CA GLY A 105 -3.07 6.60 -10.63
C GLY A 105 -3.16 6.25 -12.10
N ARG A 106 -3.27 7.30 -12.92
CA ARG A 106 -3.36 7.19 -14.38
C ARG A 106 -2.59 8.33 -15.05
N ALA A 107 -1.83 7.97 -16.08
CA ALA A 107 -1.19 8.89 -16.99
C ALA A 107 -2.15 9.28 -18.12
N PHE A 108 -2.18 10.57 -18.44
CA PHE A 108 -2.89 11.15 -19.55
C PHE A 108 -1.88 11.56 -20.59
N PHE A 109 -2.13 11.19 -21.84
CA PHE A 109 -1.23 11.38 -22.95
C PHE A 109 -1.76 12.45 -23.90
N ASP A 110 -0.89 12.93 -24.77
CA ASP A 110 -1.28 13.72 -25.94
C ASP A 110 -2.22 12.92 -26.87
N ALA A 111 -2.81 13.60 -27.86
CA ALA A 111 -3.79 13.00 -28.76
C ALA A 111 -3.24 11.77 -29.53
N GLY A 112 -1.93 11.74 -29.80
CA GLY A 112 -1.26 10.62 -30.47
C GLY A 112 -0.82 9.49 -29.54
N ARG A 113 -1.02 9.64 -28.22
CA ARG A 113 -0.48 8.77 -27.18
C ARG A 113 1.03 8.55 -27.31
N THR A 114 1.77 9.58 -27.72
CA THR A 114 3.23 9.54 -27.89
C THR A 114 3.99 10.04 -26.67
N LYS A 115 3.35 10.87 -25.84
CA LYS A 115 3.96 11.46 -24.65
C LYS A 115 2.94 11.63 -23.53
N ALA A 116 3.27 11.18 -22.33
CA ALA A 116 2.50 11.49 -21.13
C ALA A 116 2.61 13.00 -20.80
N GLN A 117 1.46 13.63 -20.55
CA GLN A 117 1.33 15.07 -20.27
C GLN A 117 0.96 15.34 -18.81
N ARG A 118 0.20 14.44 -18.18
CA ARG A 118 -0.23 14.58 -16.79
C ARG A 118 -0.35 13.23 -16.13
N PHE A 119 -0.05 13.14 -14.86
CA PHE A 119 -0.14 11.91 -14.09
C PHE A 119 -0.79 12.19 -12.75
N ILE A 120 -2.00 11.68 -12.54
CA ILE A 120 -2.78 11.98 -11.34
C ILE A 120 -3.19 10.69 -10.66
N GLY A 121 -3.40 10.78 -9.36
CA GLY A 121 -3.86 9.64 -8.60
C GLY A 121 -4.12 9.93 -7.15
N THR A 122 -4.25 8.83 -6.42
CA THR A 122 -4.57 8.79 -5.01
C THR A 122 -3.49 8.04 -4.25
N ILE A 123 -3.44 8.29 -2.95
CA ILE A 123 -2.60 7.56 -2.00
C ILE A 123 -3.41 7.27 -0.76
N THR A 124 -3.24 6.09 -0.17
CA THR A 124 -3.94 5.66 1.02
C THR A 124 -2.98 4.97 1.97
N ASP A 125 -3.09 5.27 3.27
CA ASP A 125 -2.40 4.53 4.32
C ASP A 125 -2.99 3.13 4.42
N ILE A 126 -2.16 2.12 4.16
CA ILE A 126 -2.52 0.71 4.24
C ILE A 126 -1.87 0.00 5.44
N THR A 127 -1.26 0.74 6.35
CA THR A 127 -0.62 0.21 7.56
C THR A 127 -1.59 -0.58 8.43
N PRO A 128 -2.84 -0.12 8.69
CA PRO A 128 -3.81 -0.92 9.43
C PRO A 128 -4.08 -2.28 8.78
N GLN A 129 -4.15 -2.32 7.45
CA GLN A 129 -4.38 -3.53 6.66
C GLN A 129 -3.19 -4.48 6.74
N LYS A 130 -1.96 -3.96 6.64
CA LYS A 130 -0.73 -4.74 6.81
C LYS A 130 -0.62 -5.32 8.23
N ASN A 131 -0.87 -4.50 9.25
CA ASN A 131 -0.85 -4.95 10.65
C ASN A 131 -1.89 -6.05 10.91
N MET A 132 -3.10 -5.90 10.37
CA MET A 132 -4.15 -6.91 10.49
C MET A 132 -3.76 -8.21 9.78
N GLN A 133 -3.16 -8.11 8.59
CA GLN A 133 -2.66 -9.26 7.84
C GLN A 133 -1.55 -9.99 8.62
N GLU A 134 -0.61 -9.26 9.21
CA GLU A 134 0.46 -9.83 10.02
C GLU A 134 -0.07 -10.51 11.28
N GLN A 135 -1.01 -9.88 12.00
CA GLN A 135 -1.65 -10.48 13.18
C GLN A 135 -2.40 -11.77 12.82
N LEU A 136 -3.11 -11.78 11.69
CA LEU A 136 -3.81 -12.97 11.22
C LEU A 136 -2.83 -14.09 10.87
N GLN A 137 -1.72 -13.76 10.18
CA GLN A 137 -0.67 -14.73 9.87
C GLN A 137 -0.04 -15.32 11.13
N GLU A 138 0.20 -14.51 12.16
CA GLU A 138 0.74 -15.00 13.43
C GLU A 138 -0.25 -15.92 14.14
N ALA A 139 -1.53 -15.53 14.21
CA ALA A 139 -2.56 -16.36 14.80
C ALA A 139 -2.70 -17.71 14.08
N TYR A 140 -2.57 -17.74 12.74
CA TYR A 140 -2.54 -18.99 11.99
C TYR A 140 -1.33 -19.86 12.33
N ARG A 141 -0.12 -19.28 12.41
CA ARG A 141 1.09 -20.01 12.80
C ARG A 141 0.96 -20.63 14.19
N GLU A 142 0.46 -19.87 15.16
CA GLU A 142 0.22 -20.39 16.51
C GLU A 142 -0.81 -21.53 16.52
N LEU A 143 -1.88 -21.39 15.75
CA LEU A 143 -2.91 -22.42 15.66
C LEU A 143 -2.37 -23.70 15.03
N GLU A 144 -1.60 -23.60 13.95
CA GLU A 144 -0.95 -24.74 13.31
C GLU A 144 -0.03 -25.48 14.27
N GLN A 145 0.78 -24.75 15.04
CA GLN A 145 1.64 -25.35 16.08
C GLN A 145 0.83 -26.09 17.15
N LYS A 146 -0.27 -25.49 17.63
CA LYS A 146 -1.17 -26.12 18.61
C LYS A 146 -1.83 -27.38 18.05
N VAL A 147 -2.26 -27.36 16.79
CA VAL A 147 -2.87 -28.51 16.11
C VAL A 147 -1.86 -29.65 15.97
N ILE A 148 -0.63 -29.35 15.52
CA ILE A 148 0.44 -30.35 15.41
C ILE A 148 0.73 -30.99 16.77
N PHE A 149 0.89 -30.18 17.81
CA PHE A 149 1.16 -30.68 19.16
C PHE A 149 0.02 -31.57 19.67
N ARG A 150 -1.23 -31.12 19.54
CA ARG A 150 -2.39 -31.90 19.99
C ARG A 150 -2.56 -33.21 19.24
N ASN A 151 -2.30 -33.22 17.93
CA ASN A 151 -2.34 -34.46 17.15
C ASN A 151 -1.28 -35.45 17.63
N LEU A 152 -0.06 -35.00 17.88
CA LEU A 152 1.01 -35.86 18.42
C LEU A 152 0.66 -36.43 19.80
N GLU A 153 0.05 -35.63 20.68
CA GLU A 153 -0.44 -36.12 21.97
C GLU A 153 -1.52 -37.21 21.80
N LEU A 154 -2.52 -36.94 20.97
CA LEU A 154 -3.61 -37.87 20.71
C LEU A 154 -3.10 -39.18 20.10
N GLU A 155 -2.15 -39.12 19.18
CA GLU A 155 -1.51 -40.30 18.60
C GLU A 155 -0.82 -41.15 19.67
N ARG A 156 -0.11 -40.52 20.61
CA ARG A 156 0.53 -41.21 21.74
C ARG A 156 -0.50 -41.85 22.67
N GLU A 157 -1.55 -41.14 23.03
CA GLU A 157 -2.64 -41.67 23.88
C GLU A 157 -3.33 -42.87 23.22
N VAL A 158 -3.67 -42.76 21.93
CA VAL A 158 -4.28 -43.85 21.16
C VAL A 158 -3.37 -45.08 21.10
N GLN A 159 -2.05 -44.88 20.90
CA GLN A 159 -1.10 -45.99 20.90
C GLN A 159 -1.01 -46.68 22.27
N GLN A 160 -0.98 -45.91 23.36
CA GLN A 160 -0.95 -46.45 24.73
C GLN A 160 -2.21 -47.25 25.06
N LEU A 161 -3.40 -46.71 24.74
CA LEU A 161 -4.67 -47.41 24.97
C LEU A 161 -4.75 -48.71 24.18
N ARG A 162 -4.31 -48.71 22.91
CA ARG A 162 -4.25 -49.94 22.10
C ARG A 162 -3.31 -50.99 22.70
N ALA A 163 -2.19 -50.58 23.28
CA ALA A 163 -1.28 -51.50 23.95
C ALA A 163 -1.89 -52.10 25.23
N GLN A 164 -2.59 -51.30 26.03
CA GLN A 164 -3.28 -51.77 27.25
C GLN A 164 -4.38 -52.79 26.94
N VAL A 165 -5.22 -52.53 25.94
CA VAL A 165 -6.29 -53.45 25.53
C VAL A 165 -5.72 -54.79 25.06
N ARG A 166 -4.61 -54.78 24.30
CA ARG A 166 -3.92 -56.02 23.90
C ARG A 166 -3.40 -56.80 25.11
N ALA A 167 -2.82 -56.11 26.09
CA ALA A 167 -2.29 -56.74 27.30
C ALA A 167 -3.39 -57.33 28.21
N GLN A 168 -4.59 -56.75 28.25
CA GLN A 168 -5.72 -57.28 29.06
C GLN A 168 -6.41 -58.49 28.43
N ASN A 169 -6.34 -58.63 27.11
CA ASN A 169 -6.96 -59.72 26.35
C ASN A 169 -5.99 -60.88 26.03
N SER A 170 -4.78 -60.85 26.59
CA SER A 170 -3.76 -61.91 26.48
C SER A 170 -3.66 -62.67 27.80
#